data_AF-A0A927JJM2-F1
#
_entry.id   AF-A0A927JJM2-F1
#
_cell.length_a   1.000
_cell.length_b   1.000
_cell.length_c   1.000
_cell.angle_alpha   90.00
_cell.angle_beta   90.00
_cell.angle_gamma   90.00
#
_symmetry.space_group_name_H-M   'P 1'
#
loop_
_entity.id
_entity.type
_entity.pdbx_description
1 polymer ?
#
loop_
_entity_poly.entity_id
_entity_poly.type
_entity_poly.pdbx_seq_one_letter_code
_entity_poly.pdbx_strand_id
1 'polypeptide(L)'
;MTTGAEHGEIAEVGTPVAVDPDPVDTVRPWRWTSVAIATAALFLALTNAHAIQGWFDERPPGSITEPLRGPIRAWSTLTAGLGLDAPRAALRKRWQAAETVRFGSERPGEAGAEQR
;
A
#
# COMPACT_ATOMS: atom_id res chain seq x y z
N MET A 1 -24.63 -28.57 48.83
CA MET A 1 -25.06 -27.28 48.28
C MET A 1 -23.81 -26.49 47.94
N THR A 2 -23.29 -26.66 46.72
CA THR A 2 -22.18 -25.88 46.18
C THR A 2 -22.79 -24.98 45.12
N THR A 3 -22.85 -23.69 45.42
CA THR A 3 -23.47 -22.67 44.58
C THR A 3 -22.71 -22.54 43.27
N GLY A 4 -23.43 -22.69 42.17
CA GLY A 4 -23.35 -21.82 40.99
C GLY A 4 -21.97 -21.48 40.44
N ALA A 5 -21.51 -22.28 39.48
CA ALA A 5 -20.64 -21.78 38.42
C ALA A 5 -21.50 -20.97 37.46
N GLU A 6 -21.51 -19.65 37.62
CA GLU A 6 -22.20 -18.75 36.71
C GLU A 6 -21.24 -17.70 36.13
N HIS A 7 -21.11 -17.80 34.81
CA HIS A 7 -20.59 -16.81 33.87
C HIS A 7 -19.11 -16.43 34.01
N GLY A 8 -18.35 -16.81 32.98
CA GLY A 8 -17.04 -16.26 32.68
C GLY A 8 -17.16 -14.78 32.36
N GLU A 9 -17.21 -13.97 33.41
CA GLU A 9 -16.76 -12.60 33.37
C GLU A 9 -15.23 -12.69 33.30
N ILE A 10 -14.68 -12.39 32.12
CA ILE A 10 -13.27 -12.02 32.05
C ILE A 10 -13.22 -10.71 32.83
N ALA A 11 -13.02 -10.78 34.14
CA ALA A 11 -12.66 -9.63 34.92
C ALA A 11 -11.43 -9.09 34.21
N GLU A 12 -11.55 -7.95 33.53
CA GLU A 12 -10.38 -7.19 33.14
C GLU A 12 -9.67 -6.90 34.44
N VAL A 13 -8.66 -7.71 34.76
CA VAL A 13 -7.73 -7.45 35.84
C VAL A 13 -7.03 -6.19 35.37
N GLY A 14 -7.60 -5.04 35.75
CA GLY A 14 -7.04 -3.73 35.48
C GLY A 14 -5.56 -3.78 35.84
N THR A 15 -4.73 -3.34 34.91
CA THR A 15 -3.27 -3.37 35.06
C THR A 15 -2.90 -2.88 36.47
N PRO A 16 -2.13 -3.65 37.26
CA PRO A 16 -1.79 -3.28 38.64
C PRO A 16 -0.90 -2.02 38.73
N VAL A 17 -0.45 -1.52 37.57
CA VAL A 17 0.29 -0.28 37.41
C VAL A 17 -0.73 0.82 37.08
N ALA A 18 -0.97 1.69 38.05
CA ALA A 18 -1.62 2.97 37.78
C ALA A 18 -0.69 3.80 36.90
N VAL A 19 -0.99 3.83 35.59
CA VAL A 19 -0.38 4.75 34.64
C VAL A 19 -1.27 5.98 34.63
N ASP A 20 -0.73 7.13 35.03
CA ASP A 20 -1.43 8.39 34.82
C ASP A 20 -1.74 8.52 33.33
N PRO A 21 -2.99 8.84 32.94
CA PRO A 21 -3.31 9.00 31.53
C PRO A 21 -2.43 10.11 30.97
N ASP A 22 -1.69 9.81 29.90
CA ASP A 22 -0.97 10.84 29.16
C ASP A 22 -1.97 11.95 28.80
N PRO A 23 -1.63 13.22 29.04
CA PRO A 23 -2.52 14.32 28.69
C PRO A 23 -2.78 14.26 27.18
N VAL A 24 -4.02 13.98 26.81
CA VAL A 24 -4.43 14.01 25.40
C VAL A 24 -4.27 15.45 24.92
N ASP A 25 -3.34 15.68 23.99
CA ASP A 25 -3.18 16.96 23.34
C ASP A 25 -4.44 17.23 22.49
N THR A 26 -5.38 17.97 23.08
CA THR A 26 -6.65 18.34 22.45
C THR A 26 -6.50 19.54 21.52
N VAL A 27 -5.28 20.06 21.32
CA VAL A 27 -5.04 21.22 20.47
C VAL A 27 -5.22 20.82 19.01
N ARG A 28 -6.47 20.91 18.55
CA ARG A 28 -6.93 20.77 17.16
C ARG A 28 -6.66 19.37 16.57
N PRO A 29 -7.26 18.30 17.12
CA PRO A 29 -7.11 16.93 16.61
C PRO A 29 -7.44 16.81 15.12
N TRP A 30 -8.47 17.54 14.65
CA TRP A 30 -8.83 17.58 13.24
C TRP A 30 -7.70 18.12 12.34
N ARG A 31 -6.99 19.17 12.78
CA ARG A 31 -5.87 19.70 11.99
C ARG A 31 -4.73 18.71 11.92
N TRP A 32 -4.38 18.09 13.04
CA TRP A 32 -3.34 17.08 13.08
C TRP A 32 -3.66 15.91 12.15
N THR A 33 -4.87 15.35 12.26
CA THR A 33 -5.33 14.23 11.42
C THR A 33 -5.36 14.63 9.94
N SER A 34 -5.90 15.79 9.58
CA SER A 34 -5.92 16.25 8.20
C SER A 34 -4.51 16.45 7.63
N VAL A 35 -3.57 17.00 8.41
CA VAL A 35 -2.17 17.17 7.98
C VAL A 35 -1.49 15.83 7.78
N ALA A 36 -1.69 14.87 8.69
CA ALA A 36 -1.14 13.53 8.57
C ALA A 36 -1.66 12.82 7.31
N ILE A 37 -2.98 12.85 7.08
CA ILE A 37 -3.61 12.27 5.89
C ILE A 37 -3.11 12.95 4.62
N ALA A 38 -3.07 14.28 4.58
CA ALA A 38 -2.60 15.02 3.40
C ALA A 38 -1.13 14.71 3.09
N THR A 39 -0.29 14.63 4.13
CA THR A 39 1.12 14.29 3.99
C THR A 39 1.30 12.88 3.46
N ALA A 40 0.60 11.91 4.03
CA ALA A 40 0.64 10.51 3.58
C ALA A 40 0.11 10.37 2.14
N ALA A 41 -0.99 11.04 1.81
CA ALA A 41 -1.57 11.03 0.47
C ALA A 41 -0.61 11.64 -0.56
N LEU A 42 0.05 12.76 -0.23
CA LEU A 42 1.04 13.38 -1.10
C LEU A 42 2.25 12.48 -1.30
N PHE A 43 2.78 11.91 -0.22
CA PHE A 43 3.89 10.96 -0.28
C PHE A 43 3.54 9.76 -1.17
N LEU A 44 2.34 9.21 -1.01
CA LEU A 44 1.86 8.10 -1.84
C LEU A 44 1.69 8.51 -3.31
N ALA A 45 1.11 9.69 -3.58
CA ALA A 45 0.94 10.19 -4.95
C ALA A 45 2.27 10.40 -5.69
N LEU A 46 3.31 10.80 -4.96
CA LEU A 46 4.65 11.05 -5.49
C LEU A 46 5.45 9.77 -5.72
N THR A 47 5.40 8.83 -4.78
CA THR A 47 6.21 7.59 -4.80
C THR A 47 5.51 6.41 -5.50
N ASN A 48 4.22 6.55 -5.79
CA ASN A 48 3.40 5.49 -6.37
C ASN A 48 2.71 5.90 -7.68
N ALA A 49 3.26 6.91 -8.36
CA ALA A 49 2.68 7.46 -9.59
C ALA A 49 2.54 6.41 -10.70
N HIS A 50 3.50 5.49 -10.82
CA HIS A 50 3.43 4.41 -11.80
C HIS A 50 2.29 3.41 -11.53
N ALA A 51 1.96 3.12 -10.26
CA ALA A 51 0.80 2.26 -9.97
C ALA A 51 -0.52 2.98 -10.24
N ILE A 52 -0.59 4.29 -9.98
CA ILE A 52 -1.76 5.11 -10.34
C ILE A 52 -1.97 5.04 -11.85
N GLN A 53 -0.92 5.23 -12.64
CA GLN A 53 -1.01 5.10 -14.10
C GLN A 53 -1.44 3.69 -14.54
N GLY A 54 -0.81 2.63 -14.01
CA GLY A 54 -1.15 1.26 -14.37
C GLY A 54 -2.62 0.92 -14.09
N TRP A 55 -3.09 1.25 -12.89
CA TRP A 55 -4.50 1.11 -12.52
C TRP A 55 -5.43 1.91 -13.45
N PHE A 56 -5.00 3.09 -13.89
CA PHE A 56 -5.78 3.93 -14.78
C PHE A 56 -5.82 3.40 -16.21
N ASP A 57 -4.72 2.83 -16.69
CA ASP A 57 -4.62 2.21 -18.00
C ASP A 57 -5.50 0.93 -18.08
N GLU A 58 -5.72 0.22 -16.97
CA GLU A 58 -6.65 -0.93 -16.86
C GLU A 58 -8.13 -0.54 -16.89
N ARG A 59 -8.48 0.73 -16.65
CA ARG A 59 -9.88 1.18 -16.66
C ARG A 59 -10.41 1.34 -18.09
N PRO A 60 -11.65 0.91 -18.35
CA PRO A 60 -12.27 1.15 -19.65
C PRO A 60 -12.33 2.67 -19.93
N PRO A 61 -12.15 3.08 -21.19
CA PRO A 61 -12.28 4.47 -21.58
C PRO A 61 -13.72 4.94 -21.30
N GLY A 62 -13.85 6.12 -20.72
CA GLY A 62 -15.11 6.73 -20.35
C GLY A 62 -14.98 8.25 -20.33
N SER A 63 -16.12 8.95 -20.29
CA SER A 63 -16.17 10.41 -20.35
C SER A 63 -15.35 11.11 -19.25
N ILE A 64 -15.18 10.45 -18.10
CA ILE A 64 -14.39 10.96 -16.97
C ILE A 64 -12.92 10.51 -17.05
N THR A 65 -12.66 9.29 -17.54
CA THR A 65 -11.31 8.73 -17.50
C THR A 65 -10.45 9.24 -18.65
N GLU A 66 -11.03 9.45 -19.83
CA GLU A 66 -10.27 9.85 -21.02
C GLU A 66 -9.57 11.20 -20.87
N PRO A 67 -10.19 12.27 -20.33
CA PRO A 67 -9.52 13.55 -20.09
C PRO A 67 -8.37 13.46 -19.07
N LEU A 68 -8.43 12.49 -18.16
CA LEU A 68 -7.44 12.32 -17.09
C LEU A 68 -6.24 11.44 -17.51
N ARG A 69 -6.32 10.70 -18.63
CA ARG A 69 -5.19 9.87 -19.13
C ARG A 69 -3.93 10.71 -19.36
N GLY A 70 -4.07 11.86 -20.01
CA GLY A 70 -2.97 12.78 -20.29
C GLY A 70 -2.29 13.31 -19.02
N PRO A 71 -3.03 13.94 -18.10
CA PRO A 71 -2.51 14.39 -16.81
C PRO A 71 -1.83 13.28 -15.98
N ILE A 72 -2.41 12.08 -15.92
CA ILE A 72 -1.85 10.96 -15.16
C ILE A 72 -0.52 10.49 -15.75
N ARG A 73 -0.41 10.43 -17.08
CA ARG A 73 0.85 10.11 -17.78
C ARG A 73 1.91 11.20 -17.60
N ALA A 74 1.51 12.46 -17.63
CA ALA A 74 2.42 13.57 -17.37
C ALA A 74 2.95 13.51 -15.93
N TRP A 75 2.08 13.21 -14.96
CA TRP A 75 2.44 13.06 -13.55
C TRP A 75 3.43 11.91 -13.31
N SER A 76 3.20 10.74 -13.89
CA SER A 76 4.13 9.61 -13.78
C SER A 76 5.49 9.92 -14.42
N THR A 77 5.50 10.62 -15.57
CA THR A 77 6.74 11.04 -16.23
C THR A 77 7.52 12.04 -15.37
N LEU A 78 6.84 13.02 -14.77
CA LEU A 78 7.45 14.02 -13.91
C LEU A 78 8.07 13.39 -12.66
N THR A 79 7.32 12.54 -11.97
CA THR A 79 7.78 11.87 -10.74
C THR A 79 8.93 10.88 -11.02
N ALA A 80 8.91 10.21 -12.17
CA ALA A 80 10.04 9.40 -12.65
C ALA A 80 11.27 10.26 -12.94
N GLY A 81 11.11 11.44 -13.58
CA GLY A 81 12.19 12.39 -13.84
C GLY A 81 12.83 12.95 -12.56
N LEU A 82 12.06 13.06 -11.48
CA LEU A 82 12.55 13.43 -10.14
C LEU A 82 13.23 12.27 -9.39
N GLY A 83 13.24 11.06 -9.95
CA GLY A 83 13.82 9.88 -9.31
C GLY A 83 13.01 9.32 -8.13
N LEU A 84 11.77 9.78 -7.94
CA LEU A 84 10.91 9.32 -6.83
C LEU A 84 10.49 7.85 -6.97
N ASP A 85 10.57 7.32 -8.20
CA ASP A 85 10.38 5.89 -8.50
C ASP A 85 11.65 5.04 -8.30
N ALA A 86 12.81 5.64 -8.00
CA ALA A 86 14.08 4.91 -7.91
C ALA A 86 14.09 3.78 -6.88
N PRO A 87 13.55 3.94 -5.64
CA PRO A 87 13.53 2.86 -4.66
C PRO A 87 12.71 1.65 -5.13
N ARG A 88 11.54 1.91 -5.72
CA ARG A 88 10.68 0.90 -6.32
C ARG A 88 11.39 0.20 -7.49
N ALA A 89 12.02 0.96 -8.38
CA ALA A 89 12.75 0.41 -9.52
C ALA A 89 13.91 -0.48 -9.08
N ALA A 90 14.64 -0.08 -8.02
CA ALA A 90 15.70 -0.90 -7.42
C ALA A 90 15.14 -2.21 -6.84
N LEU A 91 14.03 -2.16 -6.11
CA LEU A 91 13.38 -3.36 -5.58
C LEU A 91 12.91 -4.28 -6.71
N ARG A 92 12.27 -3.74 -7.75
CA ARG A 92 11.83 -4.50 -8.93
C ARG A 92 13.01 -5.16 -9.65
N LYS A 93 14.13 -4.46 -9.84
CA LYS A 93 15.35 -5.03 -10.43
C LYS A 93 15.90 -6.17 -9.59
N ARG A 94 15.94 -6.02 -8.26
CA ARG A 94 16.38 -7.07 -7.33
C ARG A 94 15.47 -8.28 -7.39
N TRP A 95 14.15 -8.06 -7.45
CA TRP A 95 13.18 -9.12 -7.63
C TRP A 95 13.38 -9.86 -8.95
N GLN A 96 13.50 -9.15 -10.07
CA GLN A 96 13.74 -9.75 -11.39
C GLN A 96 15.04 -10.55 -11.43
N ALA A 97 16.12 -10.04 -10.82
CA ALA A 97 17.36 -10.79 -10.70
C ALA A 97 17.18 -12.09 -9.89
N ALA A 98 16.42 -12.05 -8.80
CA ALA A 98 16.09 -13.23 -8.02
C ALA A 98 15.19 -14.21 -8.81
N GLU A 99 14.24 -13.70 -9.59
CA GLU A 99 13.35 -14.47 -10.46
C GLU A 99 14.14 -15.21 -11.55
N THR A 100 15.09 -14.53 -12.22
CA THR A 100 15.97 -15.16 -13.22
C THR A 100 16.87 -16.25 -12.64
N VAL A 101 17.24 -16.14 -11.35
CA VAL A 101 18.04 -17.16 -10.65
C VAL A 101 17.15 -18.34 -10.25
N ARG A 102 15.91 -18.09 -9.84
CA ARG A 102 14.96 -19.14 -9.41
C ARG A 102 14.40 -19.94 -10.57
N PHE A 103 14.18 -19.31 -11.73
CA PHE A 103 13.53 -19.91 -12.89
C PHE A 103 14.46 -20.03 -14.11
N GLY A 104 15.76 -20.26 -13.90
CA GLY A 104 16.71 -20.41 -15.01
C GLY A 104 16.20 -21.34 -16.12
N SER A 105 16.35 -20.91 -17.39
CA SER A 105 16.01 -21.61 -18.65
C SER A 105 14.62 -22.25 -18.81
N GLU A 106 13.69 -22.14 -17.87
CA GLU A 106 12.32 -22.58 -18.08
C GLU A 106 11.63 -21.60 -19.05
N ARG A 107 11.66 -21.92 -20.35
CA ARG A 107 10.86 -21.23 -21.36
C ARG A 107 9.39 -21.59 -21.11
N PRO A 108 8.54 -20.67 -20.68
CA PRO A 108 7.12 -20.94 -20.55
C PRO A 108 6.55 -21.05 -21.97
N GLY A 109 6.48 -22.28 -22.50
CA GLY A 109 6.02 -22.55 -23.86
C GLY A 109 6.48 -23.86 -24.49
N GLU A 110 7.59 -24.47 -24.03
CA GLU A 110 8.09 -25.71 -24.67
C GLU A 110 7.33 -26.97 -24.24
N ALA A 111 6.85 -27.05 -22.99
CA ALA A 111 6.13 -28.23 -22.48
C ALA A 111 4.72 -28.45 -23.07
N GLY A 112 4.21 -27.52 -23.88
CA GLY A 112 2.86 -27.60 -24.49
C GLY A 112 2.84 -27.79 -26.01
N ALA A 113 4.00 -27.83 -26.67
CA ALA A 113 4.07 -27.89 -28.14
C ALA A 113 4.18 -29.32 -28.71
N GLU A 114 4.49 -30.32 -27.88
CA GLU A 114 4.71 -31.72 -28.32
C GLU A 114 3.47 -32.62 -28.23
N GLN A 115 2.29 -32.09 -27.89
CA GLN A 115 1.05 -32.88 -27.77
C GLN A 115 0.01 -32.52 -28.85
N ARG A 116 0.42 -32.35 -30.10
CA ARG A 116 -0.52 -32.17 -31.23
C ARG A 116 -0.29 -33.16 -32.36
#